data_AF-A0A6C0P5P7-F1
#
_entry.id   AF-A0A6C0P5P7-F1
#
_cell.length_a   1.000
_cell.length_b   1.000
_cell.length_c   1.000
_cell.angle_alpha   90.00
_cell.angle_beta   90.00
_cell.angle_gamma   90.00
#
_symmetry.space_group_name_H-M   'P 1'
#
loop_
_entity.id
_entity.type
_entity.pdbx_description
1 polymer ?
#
loop_
_entity_poly.entity_id
_entity_poly.type
_entity_poly.pdbx_seq_one_letter_code
_entity_poly.pdbx_strand_id
1 'polypeptide(L)'
;MKKIACATAAAASMLAVSAISYAAAPSGIVIMGKPIQSDAAWIVKNGRVLVPLRAVTEPLGITAAWNAKSKTATIGKWSETVKLTVGQSIASYVKANQYNTMKLDASVTLVHDRVYVPLRFLSQFYGYRVEAQADTVNVTSPFSRNEQDILHHGDLGKARQFVMANAWKHAHYAKPPIEYLNEIEGFESTFFFPLGEANRFFLISDSMVSFYELQGEFFVITWQAQIPVGKKDTDELFMDNQVTKATGARPVIDGPMFFYRKSGIVNVTNTTAGTIGADGRKTLIGSKSVVGDEVKEQSGSLALTLPDETRAELNP
;
A
#
# COMPACT_ATOMS: atom_id res chain seq x y z
N MET A 1 89.96 33.25 -30.15
CA MET A 1 88.72 34.06 -30.09
C MET A 1 87.74 33.47 -31.12
N LYS A 2 87.01 32.39 -30.80
CA LYS A 2 85.55 32.29 -30.42
C LYS A 2 84.63 33.10 -31.36
N LYS A 3 84.06 32.54 -32.45
CA LYS A 3 82.87 31.64 -32.67
C LYS A 3 81.47 32.29 -32.45
N ILE A 4 80.79 32.56 -33.57
CA ILE A 4 79.41 32.19 -34.03
C ILE A 4 78.26 32.15 -32.98
N ALA A 5 77.14 32.86 -33.25
CA ALA A 5 75.78 32.30 -33.50
C ALA A 5 74.62 33.27 -33.19
N CYS A 6 73.64 33.25 -34.08
CA CYS A 6 72.29 33.83 -33.98
C CYS A 6 71.39 32.94 -33.08
N ALA A 7 70.47 33.51 -32.29
CA ALA A 7 69.35 32.75 -31.72
C ALA A 7 68.12 33.64 -31.44
N THR A 8 67.05 33.32 -32.14
CA THR A 8 65.66 33.74 -31.96
C THR A 8 65.07 33.15 -30.67
N ALA A 9 64.33 33.93 -29.89
CA ALA A 9 63.53 33.45 -28.77
C ALA A 9 62.04 33.57 -29.10
N ALA A 10 61.41 32.44 -29.38
CA ALA A 10 59.95 32.31 -29.45
C ALA A 10 59.42 32.04 -28.03
N ALA A 11 58.57 32.94 -27.52
CA ALA A 11 57.87 32.73 -26.26
C ALA A 11 56.65 31.83 -26.49
N ALA A 12 56.65 30.64 -25.88
CA ALA A 12 55.53 29.70 -25.90
C ALA A 12 54.49 30.09 -24.84
N SER A 13 53.30 30.49 -25.28
CA SER A 13 52.14 30.71 -24.41
C SER A 13 51.57 29.37 -23.94
N MET A 14 51.63 29.10 -22.64
CA MET A 14 50.92 27.98 -22.01
C MET A 14 49.43 28.32 -21.91
N LEU A 15 48.60 27.61 -22.67
CA LEU A 15 47.15 27.56 -22.46
C LEU A 15 46.86 26.65 -21.26
N ALA A 16 46.53 27.24 -20.12
CA ALA A 16 45.99 26.52 -18.98
C ALA A 16 44.56 26.08 -19.30
N VAL A 17 44.37 24.82 -19.68
CA VAL A 17 43.04 24.20 -19.74
C VAL A 17 42.67 23.81 -18.32
N SER A 18 41.90 24.64 -17.64
CA SER A 18 41.26 24.26 -16.39
C SER A 18 40.22 23.18 -16.67
N ALA A 19 40.54 21.93 -16.32
CA ALA A 19 39.57 20.84 -16.33
C ALA A 19 38.47 21.16 -15.31
N ILE A 20 37.24 21.36 -15.78
CA ILE A 20 36.08 21.46 -14.90
C ILE A 20 35.84 20.05 -14.36
N SER A 21 36.28 19.78 -13.13
CA SER A 21 35.88 18.57 -12.41
C SER A 21 34.41 18.70 -12.05
N TYR A 22 33.53 17.99 -12.75
CA TYR A 22 32.18 17.74 -12.26
C TYR A 22 32.31 16.74 -11.10
N ALA A 23 32.29 17.22 -9.86
CA ALA A 23 31.95 16.35 -8.75
C ALA A 23 30.55 15.81 -9.03
N ALA A 24 30.42 14.49 -9.20
CA ALA A 24 29.11 13.86 -9.31
C ALA A 24 28.34 14.21 -8.03
N ALA A 25 27.27 15.00 -8.16
CA ALA A 25 26.39 15.32 -7.05
C ALA A 25 25.96 14.01 -6.37
N PRO A 26 25.93 13.95 -5.03
CA PRO A 26 25.58 12.73 -4.32
C PRO A 26 24.19 12.28 -4.75
N SER A 27 24.11 11.07 -5.30
CA SER A 27 22.87 10.49 -5.77
C SER A 27 22.02 10.02 -4.58
N GLY A 28 21.16 10.92 -4.10
CA GLY A 28 20.36 10.71 -2.91
C GLY A 28 19.23 9.70 -3.10
N ILE A 29 18.90 8.96 -2.05
CA ILE A 29 17.67 8.19 -1.95
C ILE A 29 16.85 8.78 -0.80
N VAL A 30 15.59 9.08 -1.05
CA VAL A 30 14.64 9.62 -0.08
C VAL A 30 13.48 8.65 0.04
N ILE A 31 13.21 8.19 1.25
CA ILE A 31 12.14 7.23 1.54
C ILE A 31 11.20 7.87 2.55
N MET A 32 9.92 7.99 2.18
CA MET A 32 8.90 8.61 3.02
C MET A 32 9.31 10.01 3.52
N GLY A 33 9.86 10.82 2.61
CA GLY A 33 10.35 12.17 2.90
C GLY A 33 11.65 12.23 3.70
N LYS A 34 12.23 11.09 4.11
CA LYS A 34 13.47 11.02 4.88
C LYS A 34 14.63 10.65 3.96
N PRO A 35 15.65 11.51 3.81
CA PRO A 35 16.90 11.13 3.15
C PRO A 35 17.54 9.97 3.90
N ILE A 36 17.97 8.94 3.18
CA ILE A 36 18.66 7.81 3.77
C ILE A 36 20.16 7.88 3.46
N GLN A 37 20.98 7.51 4.43
CA GLN A 37 22.39 7.25 4.18
C GLN A 37 22.51 5.87 3.53
N SER A 38 22.85 5.85 2.25
CA SER A 38 23.16 4.63 1.53
C SER A 38 24.67 4.58 1.30
N ASP A 39 25.26 3.43 1.58
CA ASP A 39 26.65 3.10 1.26
C ASP A 39 26.86 2.78 -0.23
N ALA A 40 25.79 2.92 -1.04
CA ALA A 40 25.82 2.82 -2.49
C ALA A 40 24.87 3.78 -3.17
N ALA A 41 25.36 4.39 -4.25
CA ALA A 41 24.59 5.20 -5.18
C ALA A 41 23.57 4.34 -5.95
N TRP A 42 22.43 4.92 -6.31
CA TRP A 42 21.60 4.40 -7.40
C TRP A 42 22.32 4.62 -8.75
N ILE A 43 21.99 3.80 -9.74
CA ILE A 43 22.65 3.82 -11.07
C ILE A 43 21.62 3.86 -12.19
N VAL A 44 22.00 4.37 -13.35
CA VAL A 44 21.23 4.23 -14.58
C VAL A 44 21.87 3.15 -15.45
N LYS A 45 21.08 2.17 -15.88
CA LYS A 45 21.50 1.15 -16.84
C LYS A 45 20.46 1.04 -17.94
N ASN A 46 20.86 1.25 -19.19
CA ASN A 46 19.97 1.20 -20.36
C ASN A 46 18.70 2.07 -20.22
N GLY A 47 18.86 3.29 -19.70
CA GLY A 47 17.74 4.21 -19.49
C GLY A 47 16.74 3.76 -18.40
N ARG A 48 17.19 2.93 -17.45
CA ARG A 48 16.41 2.48 -16.29
C ARG A 48 17.18 2.77 -15.02
N VAL A 49 16.48 3.30 -14.02
CA VAL A 49 17.02 3.58 -12.69
C VAL A 49 17.02 2.28 -11.88
N LEU A 50 18.20 1.89 -11.44
CA LEU A 50 18.41 0.76 -10.54
C LEU A 50 18.87 1.28 -9.18
N VAL A 51 18.29 0.74 -8.12
CA VAL A 51 18.60 1.10 -6.73
C VAL A 51 19.22 -0.08 -5.98
N PRO A 52 20.13 0.15 -5.02
CA PRO A 52 20.62 -0.91 -4.14
C PRO A 52 19.44 -1.48 -3.36
N LEU A 53 19.23 -2.79 -3.44
CA LEU A 53 18.05 -3.45 -2.90
C LEU A 53 17.85 -3.16 -1.41
N ARG A 54 18.89 -3.35 -0.60
CA ARG A 54 18.83 -3.13 0.85
C ARG A 54 18.56 -1.69 1.23
N ALA A 55 19.16 -0.73 0.52
CA ALA A 55 18.96 0.69 0.77
C ALA A 55 17.47 1.07 0.68
N VAL A 56 16.72 0.49 -0.25
CA VAL A 56 15.28 0.76 -0.36
C VAL A 56 14.42 -0.17 0.49
N THR A 57 14.82 -1.42 0.74
CA THR A 57 13.98 -2.37 1.48
C THR A 57 14.01 -2.16 2.99
N GLU A 58 15.17 -1.89 3.58
CA GLU A 58 15.33 -1.80 5.05
C GLU A 58 14.49 -0.67 5.66
N PRO A 59 14.50 0.58 5.15
CA PRO A 59 13.72 1.66 5.73
C PRO A 59 12.20 1.49 5.52
N LEU A 60 11.80 0.62 4.58
CA LEU A 60 10.42 0.26 4.30
C LEU A 60 9.92 -0.93 5.13
N GLY A 61 10.76 -1.49 6.00
CA GLY A 61 10.46 -2.70 6.79
C GLY A 61 10.32 -3.95 5.92
N ILE A 62 10.91 -3.96 4.72
CA ILE A 62 10.93 -5.11 3.82
C ILE A 62 12.18 -5.93 4.17
N THR A 63 11.99 -7.17 4.60
CA THR A 63 13.09 -8.09 4.88
C THR A 63 13.79 -8.50 3.59
N ALA A 64 15.09 -8.76 3.64
CA ALA A 64 15.87 -9.21 2.49
C ALA A 64 16.88 -10.31 2.88
N ALA A 65 16.74 -11.47 2.23
CA ALA A 65 17.63 -12.62 2.37
C ALA A 65 18.35 -12.90 1.04
N TRP A 66 19.65 -13.20 1.09
CA TRP A 66 20.46 -13.50 -0.09
C TRP A 66 20.83 -14.99 -0.14
N ASN A 67 20.61 -15.62 -1.29
CA ASN A 67 21.14 -16.94 -1.61
C ASN A 67 22.25 -16.83 -2.65
N ALA A 68 23.50 -17.01 -2.23
CA ALA A 68 24.66 -16.90 -3.10
C ALA A 68 24.71 -17.98 -4.18
N LYS A 69 24.26 -19.21 -3.87
CA LYS A 69 24.30 -20.35 -4.80
C LYS A 69 23.38 -20.13 -6.00
N SER A 70 22.16 -19.67 -5.75
CA SER A 70 21.18 -19.38 -6.81
C SER A 70 21.27 -17.95 -7.34
N LYS A 71 22.11 -17.10 -6.75
CA LYS A 71 22.18 -15.66 -6.98
C LYS A 71 20.81 -14.98 -6.90
N THR A 72 20.06 -15.32 -5.86
CA THR A 72 18.68 -14.85 -5.66
C THR A 72 18.56 -14.07 -4.36
N ALA A 73 18.02 -12.85 -4.47
CA ALA A 73 17.51 -12.12 -3.32
C ALA A 73 16.02 -12.47 -3.11
N THR A 74 15.68 -12.93 -1.92
CA THR A 74 14.28 -13.09 -1.49
C THR A 74 13.94 -11.94 -0.57
N ILE A 75 12.93 -11.16 -0.91
CA ILE A 75 12.44 -10.07 -0.06
C ILE A 75 11.01 -10.35 0.38
N GLY A 76 10.62 -9.82 1.54
CA GLY A 76 9.27 -10.04 2.05
C GLY A 76 8.78 -8.98 3.02
N LYS A 77 7.48 -8.68 2.92
CA LYS A 77 6.71 -7.80 3.80
C LYS A 77 5.28 -8.35 3.89
N TRP A 78 4.68 -8.28 5.07
CA TRP A 78 3.38 -8.92 5.34
C TRP A 78 3.42 -10.42 5.00
N SER A 79 2.41 -10.99 4.33
CA SER A 79 2.44 -12.36 3.80
C SER A 79 3.00 -12.46 2.37
N GLU A 80 3.64 -11.42 1.86
CA GLU A 80 4.07 -11.29 0.47
C GLU A 80 5.57 -11.50 0.34
N THR A 81 5.98 -12.28 -0.66
CA THR A 81 7.40 -12.55 -0.93
C THR A 81 7.72 -12.38 -2.41
N VAL A 82 8.93 -11.89 -2.71
CA VAL A 82 9.43 -11.73 -4.08
C VAL A 82 10.82 -12.33 -4.18
N LYS A 83 11.07 -13.09 -5.24
CA LYS A 83 12.37 -13.64 -5.60
C LYS A 83 12.93 -12.91 -6.81
N LEU A 84 14.09 -12.29 -6.61
CA LEU A 84 14.82 -11.47 -7.57
C LEU A 84 16.15 -12.15 -7.89
N THR A 85 16.27 -12.74 -9.07
CA THR A 85 17.46 -13.48 -9.49
C THR A 85 18.35 -12.63 -10.38
N VAL A 86 19.64 -12.54 -10.04
CA VAL A 86 20.62 -11.76 -10.81
C VAL A 86 20.66 -12.23 -12.27
N GLY A 87 20.66 -11.27 -13.19
CA GLY A 87 20.62 -11.49 -14.64
C GLY A 87 19.21 -11.61 -15.22
N GLN A 88 18.18 -11.83 -14.39
CA GLN A 88 16.80 -12.01 -14.84
C GLN A 88 16.04 -10.69 -14.83
N SER A 89 15.18 -10.52 -15.83
CA SER A 89 14.16 -9.44 -15.91
C SER A 89 12.75 -9.95 -15.61
N ILE A 90 12.64 -11.11 -14.96
CA ILE A 90 11.39 -11.68 -14.46
C ILE A 90 11.63 -12.02 -13.00
N ALA A 91 10.71 -11.57 -12.14
CA ALA A 91 10.67 -11.94 -10.73
C ALA A 91 9.48 -12.88 -10.49
N SER A 92 9.67 -13.89 -9.64
CA SER A 92 8.55 -14.66 -9.11
C SER A 92 8.15 -14.11 -7.75
N TYR A 93 6.87 -14.25 -7.40
CA TYR A 93 6.36 -13.76 -6.14
C TYR A 93 5.21 -14.63 -5.63
N VAL A 94 4.96 -14.53 -4.33
CA VAL A 94 3.74 -15.02 -3.69
C VAL A 94 3.01 -13.83 -3.10
N LYS A 95 1.76 -13.62 -3.52
CA LYS A 95 0.86 -12.58 -3.01
C LYS A 95 -0.55 -13.13 -3.00
N ALA A 96 -1.33 -12.81 -1.96
CA ALA A 96 -2.68 -13.34 -1.77
C ALA A 96 -2.76 -14.89 -1.89
N ASN A 97 -1.79 -15.60 -1.32
CA ASN A 97 -1.66 -17.07 -1.39
C ASN A 97 -1.47 -17.65 -2.82
N GLN A 98 -1.16 -16.81 -3.82
CA GLN A 98 -0.95 -17.23 -5.20
C GLN A 98 0.49 -17.04 -5.63
N TYR A 99 1.07 -18.05 -6.28
CA TYR A 99 2.37 -17.95 -6.94
C TYR A 99 2.20 -17.37 -8.34
N ASN A 100 2.91 -16.29 -8.64
CA ASN A 100 2.85 -15.61 -9.93
C ASN A 100 4.23 -15.09 -10.34
N THR A 101 4.31 -14.49 -11.53
CA THR A 101 5.52 -13.82 -12.02
C THR A 101 5.20 -12.41 -12.50
N MET A 102 6.19 -11.52 -12.45
CA MET A 102 6.11 -10.17 -13.01
C MET A 102 7.35 -9.87 -13.85
N LYS A 103 7.15 -9.11 -14.93
CA LYS A 103 8.24 -8.57 -15.74
C LYS A 103 8.83 -7.35 -15.04
N LEU A 104 10.15 -7.32 -14.97
CA LEU A 104 10.94 -6.18 -14.54
C LEU A 104 11.33 -5.37 -15.78
N ASP A 105 11.35 -4.03 -15.66
CA ASP A 105 11.72 -3.13 -16.76
C ASP A 105 13.24 -3.03 -16.99
N ALA A 106 14.04 -3.69 -16.14
CA ALA A 106 15.45 -4.03 -16.35
C ALA A 106 15.83 -5.29 -15.55
N SER A 107 16.94 -5.94 -15.92
CA SER A 107 17.42 -7.11 -15.19
C SER A 107 18.01 -6.75 -13.82
N VAL A 108 17.76 -7.60 -12.82
CA VAL A 108 18.46 -7.55 -11.53
C VAL A 108 19.96 -7.68 -11.79
N THR A 109 20.76 -6.76 -11.25
CA THR A 109 22.21 -6.71 -11.52
C THR A 109 23.00 -6.80 -10.21
N LEU A 110 24.14 -7.47 -10.23
CA LEU A 110 25.12 -7.44 -9.15
C LEU A 110 26.23 -6.45 -9.53
N VAL A 111 26.44 -5.41 -8.72
CA VAL A 111 27.51 -4.40 -8.93
C VAL A 111 28.23 -4.19 -7.60
N HIS A 112 29.55 -4.40 -7.58
CA HIS A 112 30.39 -4.28 -6.36
C HIS A 112 29.74 -4.96 -5.14
N ASP A 113 29.37 -6.24 -5.29
CA ASP A 113 28.73 -7.08 -4.27
C ASP A 113 27.36 -6.61 -3.76
N ARG A 114 26.70 -5.73 -4.50
CA ARG A 114 25.35 -5.23 -4.18
C ARG A 114 24.36 -5.64 -5.24
N VAL A 115 23.21 -6.12 -4.78
CA VAL A 115 22.08 -6.42 -5.65
C VAL A 115 21.35 -5.11 -5.97
N TYR A 116 21.26 -4.81 -7.25
CA TYR A 116 20.53 -3.68 -7.81
C TYR A 116 19.26 -4.17 -8.49
N VAL A 117 18.15 -3.50 -8.18
CA VAL A 117 16.84 -3.80 -8.77
C VAL A 117 16.25 -2.55 -9.42
N PRO A 118 15.39 -2.70 -10.43
CA PRO A 118 14.71 -1.55 -11.00
C PRO A 118 13.81 -0.87 -9.97
N LEU A 119 13.90 0.45 -9.86
CA LEU A 119 13.12 1.23 -8.90
C LEU A 119 11.61 0.97 -9.05
N ARG A 120 11.14 0.85 -10.29
CA ARG A 120 9.71 0.65 -10.64
C ARG A 120 9.09 -0.58 -10.01
N PHE A 121 9.88 -1.61 -9.70
CA PHE A 121 9.37 -2.82 -9.05
C PHE A 121 8.66 -2.51 -7.72
N LEU A 122 9.15 -1.54 -6.93
CA LEU A 122 8.51 -1.15 -5.66
C LEU A 122 7.09 -0.63 -5.87
N SER A 123 6.88 0.11 -6.96
CA SER A 123 5.57 0.61 -7.34
C SER A 123 4.67 -0.50 -7.85
N GLN A 124 5.18 -1.36 -8.73
CA GLN A 124 4.41 -2.45 -9.33
C GLN A 124 3.95 -3.49 -8.32
N PHE A 125 4.81 -3.85 -7.36
CA PHE A 125 4.52 -4.94 -6.44
C PHE A 125 3.89 -4.48 -5.12
N TYR A 126 4.51 -3.49 -4.49
CA TYR A 126 4.09 -2.98 -3.18
C TYR A 126 3.24 -1.71 -3.25
N GLY A 127 3.06 -1.09 -4.42
CA GLY A 127 2.20 0.09 -4.58
C GLY A 127 2.83 1.43 -4.23
N TYR A 128 4.11 1.49 -3.82
CA TYR A 128 4.79 2.76 -3.55
C TYR A 128 4.77 3.69 -4.77
N ARG A 129 4.71 5.00 -4.55
CA ARG A 129 5.02 5.97 -5.60
C ARG A 129 6.53 6.11 -5.70
N VAL A 130 7.06 5.99 -6.91
CA VAL A 130 8.50 6.12 -7.16
C VAL A 130 8.76 7.17 -8.23
N GLU A 131 9.75 8.02 -7.99
CA GLU A 131 10.16 9.08 -8.90
C GLU A 131 11.67 9.23 -8.85
N ALA A 132 12.29 9.46 -10.01
CA ALA A 132 13.68 9.87 -10.09
C ALA A 132 13.71 11.29 -10.67
N GLN A 133 14.25 12.24 -9.93
CA GLN A 133 14.32 13.64 -10.31
C GLN A 133 15.73 14.16 -10.04
N ALA A 134 16.37 14.70 -11.09
CA ALA A 134 17.76 15.16 -11.05
C ALA A 134 18.72 14.08 -10.51
N ASP A 135 19.26 14.29 -9.31
CA ASP A 135 20.18 13.40 -8.59
C ASP A 135 19.49 12.55 -7.51
N THR A 136 18.18 12.68 -7.34
CA THR A 136 17.45 12.08 -6.22
C THR A 136 16.43 11.05 -6.69
N VAL A 137 16.40 9.90 -6.02
CA VAL A 137 15.32 8.90 -6.11
C VAL A 137 14.40 9.04 -4.90
N ASN A 138 13.11 9.21 -5.16
CA ASN A 138 12.05 9.30 -4.16
C ASN A 138 11.20 8.03 -4.16
N VAL A 139 10.98 7.47 -2.97
CA VAL A 139 9.99 6.42 -2.70
C VAL A 139 9.02 6.96 -1.66
N THR A 140 7.75 7.08 -2.03
CA THR A 140 6.73 7.77 -1.22
C THR A 140 5.45 6.94 -1.11
N SER A 141 4.55 7.39 -0.24
CA SER A 141 3.23 6.81 -0.01
C SER A 141 2.46 6.59 -1.31
N PRO A 142 1.65 5.51 -1.44
CA PRO A 142 0.67 5.39 -2.52
C PRO A 142 -0.33 6.56 -2.52
N PHE A 143 -0.62 7.13 -1.35
CA PHE A 143 -1.56 8.22 -1.16
C PHE A 143 -0.92 9.58 -1.44
N SER A 144 -1.64 10.46 -2.11
CA SER A 144 -1.28 11.87 -2.23
C SER A 144 -1.31 12.57 -0.87
N ARG A 145 -0.68 13.75 -0.77
CA ARG A 145 -0.69 14.54 0.48
C ARG A 145 -2.09 14.85 0.99
N ASN A 146 -3.04 15.12 0.09
CA ASN A 146 -4.43 15.38 0.47
C ASN A 146 -5.13 14.12 1.00
N GLU A 147 -4.85 12.96 0.41
CA GLU A 147 -5.41 11.69 0.88
C GLU A 147 -4.82 11.29 2.23
N GLN A 148 -3.51 11.50 2.43
CA GLN A 148 -2.87 11.34 3.74
C GLN A 148 -3.50 12.29 4.76
N ASP A 149 -3.75 13.55 4.41
CA ASP A 149 -4.41 14.49 5.32
C ASP A 149 -5.82 14.02 5.71
N ILE A 150 -6.62 13.55 4.75
CA ILE A 150 -7.92 12.92 5.04
C ILE A 150 -7.76 11.74 6.01
N LEU A 151 -6.81 10.86 5.74
CA LEU A 151 -6.56 9.65 6.52
C LEU A 151 -5.95 9.91 7.90
N HIS A 152 -5.26 11.03 8.16
CA HIS A 152 -4.60 11.26 9.44
C HIS A 152 -5.17 12.44 10.25
N HIS A 153 -5.74 13.44 9.59
CA HIS A 153 -6.18 14.67 10.26
C HIS A 153 -7.58 15.13 9.83
N GLY A 154 -8.12 14.54 8.78
CA GLY A 154 -9.40 14.91 8.21
C GLY A 154 -10.59 14.62 9.13
N ASP A 155 -11.72 15.21 8.75
CA ASP A 155 -13.04 14.90 9.30
C ASP A 155 -13.32 13.38 9.24
N LEU A 156 -13.91 12.84 10.30
CA LEU A 156 -14.15 11.40 10.45
C LEU A 156 -15.06 10.85 9.33
N GLY A 157 -16.08 11.60 8.93
CA GLY A 157 -17.01 11.20 7.87
C GLY A 157 -16.31 11.17 6.52
N LYS A 158 -15.47 12.15 6.22
CA LYS A 158 -14.63 12.15 5.01
C LYS A 158 -13.62 11.01 5.01
N ALA A 159 -13.01 10.69 6.15
CA ALA A 159 -12.10 9.56 6.27
C ALA A 159 -12.82 8.24 6.00
N ARG A 160 -13.98 8.00 6.63
CA ARG A 160 -14.83 6.82 6.36
C ARG A 160 -15.26 6.73 4.90
N GLN A 161 -15.63 7.86 4.29
CA GLN A 161 -15.96 7.89 2.86
C GLN A 161 -14.78 7.46 2.01
N PHE A 162 -13.59 7.96 2.32
CA PHE A 162 -12.38 7.66 1.58
C PHE A 162 -11.99 6.17 1.69
N VAL A 163 -11.99 5.61 2.91
CA VAL A 163 -11.60 4.20 3.11
C VAL A 163 -12.60 3.25 2.45
N MET A 164 -13.90 3.52 2.53
CA MET A 164 -14.93 2.69 1.88
C MET A 164 -14.75 2.65 0.35
N ALA A 165 -14.29 3.76 -0.23
CA ALA A 165 -14.06 3.85 -1.67
C ALA A 165 -12.71 3.28 -2.14
N ASN A 166 -11.69 3.25 -1.27
CA ASN A 166 -10.30 3.05 -1.72
C ASN A 166 -9.47 2.02 -0.97
N ALA A 167 -9.81 1.66 0.28
CA ALA A 167 -8.94 0.83 1.12
C ALA A 167 -8.62 -0.54 0.49
N TRP A 168 -9.56 -1.12 -0.25
CA TRP A 168 -9.42 -2.42 -0.91
C TRP A 168 -8.52 -2.40 -2.16
N LYS A 169 -8.33 -1.24 -2.82
CA LYS A 169 -7.68 -1.19 -4.15
C LYS A 169 -6.22 -1.63 -4.15
N HIS A 170 -5.53 -1.50 -3.03
CA HIS A 170 -4.13 -1.91 -2.86
C HIS A 170 -3.87 -2.47 -1.45
N ALA A 171 -4.89 -3.10 -0.85
CA ALA A 171 -4.70 -3.72 0.46
C ALA A 171 -3.70 -4.88 0.38
N HIS A 172 -2.92 -5.01 1.45
CA HIS A 172 -1.99 -6.11 1.65
C HIS A 172 -2.51 -7.06 2.72
N TYR A 173 -1.97 -8.27 2.77
CA TYR A 173 -2.43 -9.29 3.71
C TYR A 173 -1.34 -9.60 4.73
N ALA A 174 -1.61 -9.42 6.03
CA ALA A 174 -0.64 -9.76 7.07
C ALA A 174 -0.41 -11.29 7.18
N LYS A 175 -1.42 -12.08 6.81
CA LYS A 175 -1.39 -13.54 6.73
C LYS A 175 -1.98 -13.99 5.39
N PRO A 176 -1.60 -15.15 4.83
CA PRO A 176 -2.19 -15.64 3.60
C PRO A 176 -3.73 -15.61 3.69
N PRO A 177 -4.42 -15.01 2.69
CA PRO A 177 -5.87 -14.86 2.73
C PRO A 177 -6.59 -16.19 2.64
N ILE A 178 -7.85 -16.18 3.06
CA ILE A 178 -8.76 -17.28 2.83
C ILE A 178 -9.29 -17.20 1.40
N GLU A 179 -9.23 -18.31 0.67
CA GLU A 179 -9.82 -18.39 -0.67
C GLU A 179 -11.33 -18.11 -0.61
N TYR A 180 -11.78 -17.22 -1.49
CA TYR A 180 -13.19 -16.96 -1.70
C TYR A 180 -13.83 -18.19 -2.34
N LEU A 181 -14.86 -18.70 -1.68
CA LEU A 181 -15.75 -19.71 -2.21
C LEU A 181 -17.05 -18.95 -2.49
N ASN A 182 -17.36 -18.74 -3.77
CA ASN A 182 -18.70 -18.50 -4.34
C ASN A 182 -18.79 -17.27 -5.27
N GLU A 183 -19.57 -17.45 -6.33
CA GLU A 183 -20.22 -16.41 -7.12
C GLU A 183 -21.66 -16.30 -6.58
N ILE A 184 -22.05 -15.13 -6.06
CA ILE A 184 -23.43 -14.84 -5.65
C ILE A 184 -24.03 -13.86 -6.66
N GLU A 185 -25.30 -14.02 -6.97
CA GLU A 185 -26.06 -13.05 -7.76
C GLU A 185 -26.40 -11.82 -6.89
N GLY A 186 -25.88 -10.65 -7.27
CA GLY A 186 -26.00 -9.41 -6.50
C GLY A 186 -24.72 -9.06 -5.74
N PHE A 187 -24.79 -8.01 -4.91
CA PHE A 187 -23.69 -7.65 -4.01
C PHE A 187 -24.23 -7.21 -2.65
N GLU A 188 -23.50 -7.53 -1.60
CA GLU A 188 -23.71 -6.97 -0.28
C GLU A 188 -22.38 -6.63 0.37
N SER A 189 -22.29 -5.41 0.89
CA SER A 189 -21.16 -4.95 1.67
C SER A 189 -21.64 -4.24 2.92
N THR A 190 -21.11 -4.64 4.08
CA THR A 190 -21.31 -3.94 5.34
C THR A 190 -19.97 -3.53 5.92
N PHE A 191 -19.77 -2.23 6.10
CA PHE A 191 -18.66 -1.70 6.86
C PHE A 191 -19.06 -1.57 8.32
N PHE A 192 -18.17 -1.97 9.24
CA PHE A 192 -18.28 -1.70 10.66
C PHE A 192 -17.04 -0.97 11.14
N PHE A 193 -17.24 0.21 11.70
CA PHE A 193 -16.21 1.06 12.27
C PHE A 193 -16.39 1.10 13.79
N PRO A 194 -15.37 0.80 14.61
CA PRO A 194 -15.35 1.27 15.99
C PRO A 194 -15.68 2.76 16.05
N LEU A 195 -16.43 3.19 17.06
CA LEU A 195 -16.80 4.60 17.17
C LEU A 195 -15.55 5.47 17.25
N GLY A 196 -15.54 6.56 16.48
CA GLY A 196 -14.39 7.46 16.35
C GLY A 196 -13.28 6.97 15.40
N GLU A 197 -13.38 5.77 14.84
CA GLU A 197 -12.37 5.20 13.93
C GLU A 197 -12.86 5.15 12.46
N ALA A 198 -11.91 5.27 11.52
CA ALA A 198 -12.05 5.19 10.08
C ALA A 198 -11.01 4.25 9.44
N ASN A 199 -9.77 4.29 9.92
CA ASN A 199 -8.60 3.56 9.45
C ASN A 199 -8.52 2.12 9.96
N ARG A 200 -9.35 1.76 10.95
CA ARG A 200 -9.53 0.39 11.42
C ARG A 200 -11.00 0.03 11.33
N PHE A 201 -11.32 -1.01 10.56
CA PHE A 201 -12.70 -1.36 10.28
C PHE A 201 -12.86 -2.80 9.83
N PHE A 202 -14.04 -3.36 10.07
CA PHE A 202 -14.46 -4.61 9.45
C PHE A 202 -15.20 -4.30 8.15
N LEU A 203 -14.95 -5.12 7.14
CA LEU A 203 -15.75 -5.19 5.92
C LEU A 203 -16.27 -6.61 5.79
N ILE A 204 -17.59 -6.76 5.86
CA ILE A 204 -18.28 -7.96 5.40
C ILE A 204 -18.59 -7.75 3.92
N SER A 205 -18.10 -8.64 3.08
CA SER A 205 -18.48 -8.76 1.67
C SER A 205 -18.90 -10.21 1.45
N ASP A 206 -20.16 -10.40 1.06
CA ASP A 206 -20.77 -11.72 0.90
C ASP A 206 -20.64 -12.58 2.18
N SER A 207 -19.90 -13.68 2.12
CA SER A 207 -19.64 -14.59 3.23
C SER A 207 -18.27 -14.39 3.91
N MET A 208 -17.56 -13.32 3.59
CA MET A 208 -16.23 -13.03 4.15
C MET A 208 -16.27 -11.77 4.99
N VAL A 209 -15.79 -11.86 6.23
CA VAL A 209 -15.41 -10.69 7.03
C VAL A 209 -13.90 -10.49 6.97
N SER A 210 -13.48 -9.27 6.71
CA SER A 210 -12.08 -8.86 6.72
C SER A 210 -11.90 -7.64 7.63
N PHE A 211 -10.88 -7.68 8.50
CA PHE A 211 -10.49 -6.52 9.30
C PHE A 211 -9.31 -5.81 8.64
N TYR A 212 -9.52 -4.55 8.31
CA TYR A 212 -8.55 -3.66 7.69
C TYR A 212 -7.95 -2.73 8.74
N GLU A 213 -6.65 -2.50 8.65
CA GLU A 213 -5.93 -1.52 9.44
C GLU A 213 -4.98 -0.71 8.56
N LEU A 214 -4.98 0.62 8.70
CA LEU A 214 -3.92 1.45 8.12
C LEU A 214 -2.64 1.24 8.93
N GLN A 215 -1.64 0.56 8.34
CA GLN A 215 -0.33 0.34 8.93
C GLN A 215 0.75 1.09 8.14
N GLY A 216 1.25 2.17 8.73
CA GLY A 216 2.04 3.15 7.98
C GLY A 216 1.19 3.73 6.85
N GLU A 217 1.66 3.61 5.61
CA GLU A 217 1.02 4.18 4.42
C GLU A 217 0.14 3.20 3.63
N PHE A 218 -0.21 2.05 4.23
CA PHE A 218 -0.95 0.99 3.53
C PHE A 218 -2.06 0.40 4.37
N PHE A 219 -3.19 0.11 3.73
CA PHE A 219 -4.19 -0.75 4.34
C PHE A 219 -3.71 -2.20 4.33
N VAL A 220 -3.78 -2.83 5.50
CA VAL A 220 -3.39 -4.22 5.72
C VAL A 220 -4.57 -4.96 6.30
N ILE A 221 -4.94 -6.06 5.67
CA ILE A 221 -5.93 -7.00 6.18
C ILE A 221 -5.19 -7.89 7.20
N THR A 222 -5.48 -7.67 8.49
CA THR A 222 -4.80 -8.37 9.59
C THR A 222 -5.57 -9.55 10.14
N TRP A 223 -6.87 -9.61 9.85
CA TRP A 223 -7.72 -10.74 10.16
C TRP A 223 -8.77 -10.95 9.06
N GLN A 224 -9.08 -12.20 8.77
CA GLN A 224 -10.25 -12.56 7.97
C GLN A 224 -10.91 -13.79 8.53
N ALA A 225 -12.22 -13.91 8.32
CA ALA A 225 -12.94 -15.14 8.55
C ALA A 225 -14.12 -15.34 7.60
N GLN A 226 -14.45 -16.60 7.34
CA GLN A 226 -15.68 -16.98 6.65
C GLN A 226 -16.85 -17.01 7.63
N ILE A 227 -17.98 -16.45 7.20
CA ILE A 227 -19.27 -16.47 7.87
C ILE A 227 -20.10 -17.59 7.22
N PRO A 228 -20.71 -18.50 8.00
CA PRO A 228 -21.55 -19.55 7.44
C PRO A 228 -22.77 -18.94 6.75
N VAL A 229 -23.07 -19.43 5.54
CA VAL A 229 -24.31 -19.06 4.84
C VAL A 229 -25.47 -19.81 5.50
N GLY A 230 -26.56 -19.10 5.81
CA GLY A 230 -27.69 -19.68 6.52
C GLY A 230 -28.91 -18.77 6.57
N LYS A 231 -29.82 -19.05 7.51
CA LYS A 231 -31.07 -18.30 7.68
C LYS A 231 -30.93 -16.97 8.42
N LYS A 232 -29.81 -16.76 9.12
CA LYS A 232 -29.52 -15.51 9.85
C LYS A 232 -28.77 -14.53 8.95
N ASP A 233 -28.93 -13.25 9.24
CA ASP A 233 -28.19 -12.18 8.56
C ASP A 233 -26.68 -12.30 8.88
N THR A 234 -25.82 -11.99 7.91
CA THR A 234 -24.35 -12.17 8.02
C THR A 234 -23.78 -11.31 9.14
N ASP A 235 -24.29 -10.09 9.28
CA ASP A 235 -23.96 -9.16 10.35
C ASP A 235 -24.23 -9.76 11.74
N GLU A 236 -25.38 -10.43 11.93
CA GLU A 236 -25.75 -11.06 13.21
C GLU A 236 -24.83 -12.24 13.54
N LEU A 237 -24.55 -13.09 12.55
CA LEU A 237 -23.64 -14.22 12.70
C LEU A 237 -22.22 -13.76 13.07
N PHE A 238 -21.74 -12.68 12.45
CA PHE A 238 -20.45 -12.09 12.77
C PHE A 238 -20.37 -11.60 14.22
N MET A 239 -21.41 -10.89 14.69
CA MET A 239 -21.49 -10.38 16.06
C MET A 239 -21.63 -11.49 17.09
N ASP A 240 -22.37 -12.57 16.77
CA ASP A 240 -22.47 -13.79 17.58
C ASP A 240 -21.16 -14.62 17.59
N ASN A 241 -20.08 -14.14 16.94
CA ASN A 241 -18.81 -14.86 16.76
C ASN A 241 -18.96 -16.22 16.06
N GLN A 242 -19.97 -16.37 15.19
CA GLN A 242 -20.18 -17.57 14.40
C GLN A 242 -19.39 -17.50 13.09
N VAL A 243 -18.12 -17.90 13.13
CA VAL A 243 -17.21 -17.96 11.97
C VAL A 243 -16.59 -19.35 11.83
N THR A 244 -16.29 -19.79 10.60
CA THR A 244 -15.85 -21.18 10.32
C THR A 244 -14.35 -21.32 10.06
N LYS A 245 -13.79 -20.53 9.14
CA LYS A 245 -12.37 -20.52 8.79
C LYS A 245 -11.83 -19.13 9.07
N ALA A 246 -10.72 -19.01 9.78
CA ALA A 246 -10.12 -17.72 10.13
C ALA A 246 -8.59 -17.71 9.91
N THR A 247 -8.05 -16.54 9.60
CA THR A 247 -6.61 -16.27 9.49
C THR A 247 -6.30 -14.94 10.17
N GLY A 248 -5.17 -14.86 10.90
CA GLY A 248 -4.82 -13.69 11.72
C GLY A 248 -5.42 -13.72 13.13
N ALA A 249 -5.18 -12.66 13.91
CA ALA A 249 -5.72 -12.50 15.25
C ALA A 249 -7.04 -11.72 15.19
N ARG A 250 -8.14 -12.31 15.70
CA ARG A 250 -9.44 -11.63 15.72
C ARG A 250 -9.34 -10.37 16.59
N PRO A 251 -9.71 -9.18 16.06
CA PRO A 251 -9.74 -7.97 16.86
C PRO A 251 -10.80 -8.07 17.96
N VAL A 252 -10.51 -7.50 19.12
CA VAL A 252 -11.48 -7.39 20.21
C VAL A 252 -12.55 -6.39 19.83
N ILE A 253 -13.82 -6.73 20.08
CA ILE A 253 -14.98 -5.84 19.92
C ILE A 253 -15.55 -5.64 21.32
N ASP A 254 -15.19 -4.53 21.96
CA ASP A 254 -15.53 -4.20 23.35
C ASP A 254 -16.48 -3.00 23.47
N GLY A 255 -16.90 -2.41 22.34
CA GLY A 255 -17.80 -1.27 22.29
C GLY A 255 -18.76 -1.29 21.09
N PRO A 256 -19.69 -0.34 21.03
CA PRO A 256 -20.54 -0.15 19.86
C PRO A 256 -19.72 0.21 18.63
N MET A 257 -20.25 -0.13 17.46
CA MET A 257 -19.67 0.23 16.16
C MET A 257 -20.69 1.00 15.32
N PHE A 258 -20.22 1.93 14.52
CA PHE A 258 -20.99 2.50 13.42
C PHE A 258 -20.99 1.51 12.26
N PHE A 259 -22.15 1.26 11.65
CA PHE A 259 -22.23 0.45 10.44
C PHE A 259 -22.77 1.24 9.26
N TYR A 260 -22.28 0.88 8.07
CA TYR A 260 -22.81 1.35 6.79
C TYR A 260 -22.91 0.17 5.85
N ARG A 261 -24.15 -0.20 5.49
CA ARG A 261 -24.46 -1.31 4.61
C ARG A 261 -24.95 -0.81 3.26
N LYS A 262 -24.44 -1.42 2.20
CA LYS A 262 -24.93 -1.25 0.83
C LYS A 262 -25.15 -2.62 0.23
N SER A 263 -26.37 -2.88 -0.23
CA SER A 263 -26.72 -4.09 -0.96
C SER A 263 -27.40 -3.75 -2.27
N GLY A 264 -27.27 -4.63 -3.25
CA GLY A 264 -27.91 -4.47 -4.54
C GLY A 264 -28.24 -5.79 -5.20
N ILE A 265 -29.44 -5.85 -5.77
CA ILE A 265 -29.93 -6.97 -6.56
C ILE A 265 -30.62 -6.39 -7.79
N VAL A 266 -30.19 -6.81 -8.98
CA VAL A 266 -30.71 -6.35 -10.28
C VAL A 266 -30.67 -4.82 -10.37
N ASN A 267 -31.82 -4.13 -10.27
CA ASN A 267 -31.95 -2.68 -10.39
C ASN A 267 -32.30 -2.00 -9.06
N VAL A 268 -32.26 -2.72 -7.94
CA VAL A 268 -32.54 -2.19 -6.61
C VAL A 268 -31.23 -2.04 -5.84
N THR A 269 -30.98 -0.87 -5.28
CA THR A 269 -29.88 -0.62 -4.33
C THR A 269 -30.46 -0.13 -3.02
N ASN A 270 -30.11 -0.82 -1.93
CA ASN A 270 -30.45 -0.41 -0.58
C ASN A 270 -29.20 0.06 0.15
N THR A 271 -29.35 1.12 0.94
CA THR A 271 -28.30 1.67 1.79
C THR A 271 -28.88 1.90 3.18
N THR A 272 -28.18 1.45 4.21
CA THR A 272 -28.57 1.69 5.60
C THR A 272 -27.35 2.07 6.43
N ALA A 273 -27.56 2.93 7.41
CA ALA A 273 -26.55 3.33 8.36
C ALA A 273 -27.12 3.27 9.78
N GLY A 274 -26.24 3.05 10.76
CA GLY A 274 -26.66 2.93 12.14
C GLY A 274 -25.53 2.58 13.09
N THR A 275 -25.90 2.20 14.30
CA THR A 275 -24.97 1.62 15.28
C THR A 275 -25.32 0.17 15.54
N ILE A 276 -24.32 -0.63 15.89
CA ILE A 276 -24.50 -1.99 16.38
C ILE A 276 -23.77 -2.13 17.72
N GLY A 277 -24.47 -2.61 18.75
CA GLY A 277 -23.86 -2.91 20.05
C GLY A 277 -23.03 -4.19 19.99
N ALA A 278 -22.13 -4.39 20.96
CA ALA A 278 -21.39 -5.64 21.11
C ALA A 278 -22.32 -6.86 21.34
N ASP A 279 -23.57 -6.62 21.73
CA ASP A 279 -24.64 -7.62 21.84
C ASP A 279 -25.34 -7.93 20.50
N GLY A 280 -24.88 -7.33 19.39
CA GLY A 280 -25.45 -7.50 18.06
C GLY A 280 -26.69 -6.67 17.78
N ARG A 281 -27.21 -5.89 18.73
CA ARG A 281 -28.42 -5.08 18.51
C ARG A 281 -28.12 -3.86 17.64
N LYS A 282 -28.82 -3.77 16.51
CA LYS A 282 -28.73 -2.65 15.57
C LYS A 282 -29.70 -1.52 15.93
N THR A 283 -29.26 -0.28 15.79
CA THR A 283 -30.09 0.93 15.80
C THR A 283 -29.89 1.66 14.48
N LEU A 284 -30.94 1.74 13.66
CA LEU A 284 -30.90 2.45 12.39
C LEU A 284 -30.98 3.97 12.61
N ILE A 285 -30.10 4.71 11.93
CA ILE A 285 -30.16 6.18 11.90
C ILE A 285 -30.60 6.70 10.53
N GLY A 286 -30.52 5.87 9.48
CA GLY A 286 -31.05 6.21 8.17
C GLY A 286 -31.04 5.05 7.18
N SER A 287 -31.89 5.21 6.17
CA SER A 287 -32.06 4.25 5.08
C SER A 287 -32.35 4.96 3.78
N LYS A 288 -31.98 4.32 2.66
CA LYS A 288 -32.32 4.74 1.31
C LYS A 288 -32.48 3.53 0.41
N SER A 289 -33.58 3.49 -0.34
CA SER A 289 -33.83 2.50 -1.38
C SER A 289 -33.96 3.20 -2.73
N VAL A 290 -33.19 2.73 -3.72
CA VAL A 290 -33.17 3.25 -5.09
C VAL A 290 -33.54 2.12 -6.04
N VAL A 291 -34.49 2.39 -6.95
CA VAL A 291 -34.89 1.46 -8.02
C VAL A 291 -34.63 2.12 -9.37
N GLY A 292 -33.71 1.57 -10.15
CA GLY A 292 -33.14 2.25 -11.31
C GLY A 292 -32.41 3.53 -10.86
N ASP A 293 -32.87 4.69 -11.31
CA ASP A 293 -32.35 6.00 -10.91
C ASP A 293 -33.25 6.73 -9.91
N GLU A 294 -34.38 6.12 -9.51
CA GLU A 294 -35.38 6.76 -8.65
C GLU A 294 -35.22 6.37 -7.18
N VAL A 295 -35.18 7.37 -6.30
CA VAL A 295 -35.29 7.15 -4.85
C VAL A 295 -36.73 6.79 -4.51
N LYS A 296 -36.97 5.56 -4.07
CA LYS A 296 -38.30 5.09 -3.66
C LYS A 296 -38.58 5.37 -2.19
N GLU A 297 -37.57 5.17 -1.35
CA GLU A 297 -37.67 5.38 0.09
C GLU A 297 -36.39 6.04 0.59
N GLN A 298 -36.55 7.00 1.51
CA GLN A 298 -35.45 7.59 2.24
C GLN A 298 -35.94 8.05 3.61
N SER A 299 -35.19 7.72 4.65
CA SER A 299 -35.48 8.16 6.02
C SER A 299 -34.18 8.41 6.79
N GLY A 300 -34.23 9.32 7.75
CA GLY A 300 -33.10 9.61 8.64
C GLY A 300 -31.86 10.15 7.91
N SER A 301 -30.68 9.84 8.46
CA SER A 301 -29.39 10.31 7.98
C SER A 301 -28.51 9.15 7.50
N LEU A 302 -27.88 9.30 6.34
CA LEU A 302 -26.81 8.41 5.86
C LEU A 302 -25.42 9.06 6.00
N ALA A 303 -25.29 10.05 6.89
CA ALA A 303 -23.99 10.59 7.26
C ALA A 303 -23.09 9.48 7.82
N LEU A 304 -21.80 9.55 7.49
CA LEU A 304 -20.81 8.57 7.92
C LEU A 304 -20.28 8.83 9.34
N THR A 305 -20.92 9.74 10.07
CA THR A 305 -20.62 10.09 11.46
C THR A 305 -21.92 10.28 12.22
N LEU A 306 -21.92 9.90 13.50
CA LEU A 306 -23.01 10.27 14.40
C LEU A 306 -22.88 11.75 14.79
N PRO A 307 -23.98 12.43 15.18
CA PRO A 307 -23.97 13.87 15.49
C PRO A 307 -22.90 14.33 16.49
N ASP A 308 -22.60 13.52 17.51
CA ASP A 308 -21.63 13.83 18.56
C ASP A 308 -20.38 12.93 18.51
N GLU A 309 -20.17 12.21 17.40
CA GLU A 309 -19.02 11.32 17.26
C GLU A 309 -17.77 12.08 16.83
N THR A 310 -16.78 12.09 17.72
CA THR A 310 -15.46 12.66 17.44
C THR A 310 -14.47 11.59 17.01
N ARG A 311 -13.56 11.95 16.11
CA ARG A 311 -12.44 11.09 15.71
C ARG A 311 -11.56 10.79 16.92
N ALA A 312 -11.31 9.50 17.19
CA ALA A 312 -10.56 9.01 18.35
C ALA A 312 -9.24 8.32 17.98
N GLU A 313 -8.96 8.19 16.68
CA GLU A 313 -7.76 7.51 16.20
C GLU A 313 -6.49 8.19 16.68
N LEU A 314 -5.57 7.39 17.22
CA LEU A 314 -4.22 7.84 17.51
C LEU A 314 -3.50 8.05 16.19
N ASN A 315 -3.10 9.30 15.92
CA ASN A 315 -2.22 9.60 14.81
C ASN A 315 -0.87 8.91 15.02
N PRO A 316 -0.38 8.12 14.05
CA PRO A 316 0.94 7.51 14.13
C PRO A 316 2.08 8.54 14.13
#